data_AF-A0A1B9YX34-F1
#
_entry.id   AF-A0A1B9YX34-F1
#
_cell.length_a   1.000
_cell.length_b   1.000
_cell.length_c   1.000
_cell.angle_alpha   90.00
_cell.angle_beta   90.00
_cell.angle_gamma   90.00
#
_symmetry.space_group_name_H-M   'P 1'
#
loop_
_entity.id
_entity.type
_entity.pdbx_description
1 polymer ?
#
loop_
_entity_poly.entity_id
_entity_poly.type
_entity_poly.pdbx_seq_one_letter_code
_entity_poly.pdbx_strand_id
1 'polypeptide(L)'
;MPQPPEPPQLLATLASNHQASSNEKSQSGPSAPSTGSIGQSPVVQAFLLRLQELGMSYRPGTDGDDALSGWSKTLADGGDGNDTIDAWSDSVVDGGAGSDTLRAWSGSAVYGGAGNDQIDVWSDSAVDAGDGDDMVRAWSNTVTMGGAGNDTISAWSESLVDGGAGNDTISVWSDSRAYGGDGNDSISALVGGYVEGGAGDDTIDADNGTIVSGGTGDDTIRADRGSTILFNVGDGKDTIFTNRDVTIKLGEGFSAENMNVTMSGNVATVSFGDGSDKLTLDIGFHPVNLSFADGSTAEIKVDTFSALRARSGEMKLA
;
A
#
# COMPACT_ATOMS: atom_id res chain seq x y z
N MET A 1 -10.30 -0.20 -21.45
CA MET A 1 -9.79 0.83 -20.52
C MET A 1 -8.30 0.60 -20.27
N PRO A 2 -7.47 1.58 -19.85
CA PRO A 2 -6.16 1.20 -19.34
C PRO A 2 -6.40 0.28 -18.15
N GLN A 3 -5.75 -0.88 -18.15
CA GLN A 3 -5.71 -1.76 -16.99
C GLN A 3 -5.28 -0.93 -15.77
N PRO A 4 -5.71 -1.27 -14.54
CA PRO A 4 -5.01 -0.77 -13.36
C PRO A 4 -3.51 -0.98 -13.61
N PRO A 5 -2.66 0.02 -13.38
CA PRO A 5 -1.24 -0.13 -13.64
C PRO A 5 -0.78 -1.34 -12.84
N GLU A 6 -0.32 -2.39 -13.54
CA GLU A 6 0.25 -3.56 -12.87
C GLU A 6 1.26 -3.05 -11.83
N PRO A 7 1.29 -3.65 -10.63
CA PRO A 7 2.34 -3.37 -9.67
C PRO A 7 3.67 -3.38 -10.43
N PRO A 8 4.49 -2.32 -10.34
CA PRO A 8 5.71 -2.22 -11.13
C PRO A 8 6.48 -3.53 -11.08
N GLN A 9 7.03 -3.98 -12.22
CA GLN A 9 7.80 -5.24 -12.33
C GLN A 9 8.82 -5.43 -11.20
N LEU A 10 9.29 -4.33 -10.61
CA LEU A 10 10.14 -4.30 -9.45
C LEU A 10 9.50 -4.90 -8.19
N LEU A 11 8.24 -4.57 -7.85
CA LEU A 11 7.51 -5.18 -6.72
C LEU A 11 7.34 -6.69 -6.93
N ALA A 12 6.90 -7.10 -8.12
CA ALA A 12 6.77 -8.53 -8.45
C ALA A 12 8.11 -9.29 -8.37
N THR A 13 9.21 -8.64 -8.74
CA THR A 13 10.56 -9.21 -8.64
C THR A 13 11.02 -9.31 -7.18
N LEU A 14 10.76 -8.28 -6.37
CA LEU A 14 11.10 -8.27 -4.95
C LEU A 14 10.27 -9.30 -4.17
N ALA A 15 8.95 -9.34 -4.37
CA ALA A 15 8.06 -10.33 -3.75
C ALA A 15 8.43 -11.78 -4.10
N SER A 16 8.83 -12.04 -5.35
CA SER A 16 9.31 -13.38 -5.78
C SER A 16 10.61 -13.77 -5.09
N ASN A 17 11.49 -12.80 -4.80
CA ASN A 17 12.74 -13.04 -4.07
C ASN A 17 12.47 -13.23 -2.56
N HIS A 18 11.49 -12.52 -1.99
CA HIS A 18 11.05 -12.71 -0.60
C HIS A 18 10.56 -14.14 -0.36
N GLN A 19 9.64 -14.65 -1.20
CA GLN A 19 9.13 -16.02 -1.09
C GLN A 19 10.21 -17.10 -1.26
N ALA A 20 11.29 -16.82 -1.98
CA ALA A 20 12.42 -17.74 -2.11
C ALA A 20 13.26 -17.76 -0.82
N SER A 21 13.50 -16.59 -0.21
CA SER A 21 14.30 -16.44 1.02
C SER A 21 13.61 -17.02 2.25
N SER A 22 12.32 -16.75 2.45
CA SER A 22 11.54 -17.27 3.60
C SER A 22 11.39 -18.79 3.58
N ASN A 23 11.29 -19.39 2.38
CA ASN A 23 11.29 -20.85 2.22
C ASN A 23 12.64 -21.51 2.55
N GLU A 24 13.76 -20.79 2.41
CA GLU A 24 15.09 -21.30 2.81
C GLU A 24 15.35 -21.14 4.33
N LYS A 25 14.88 -20.06 4.97
CA LYS A 25 15.06 -19.82 6.42
C LYS A 25 14.11 -20.66 7.32
N SER A 26 12.96 -21.12 6.82
CA SER A 26 12.01 -21.94 7.61
C SER A 26 12.46 -23.39 7.89
N GLN A 27 13.56 -23.84 7.28
CA GLN A 27 14.23 -25.08 7.72
C GLN A 27 15.16 -24.74 8.87
N SER A 28 14.92 -25.32 10.06
CA SER A 28 15.84 -25.25 11.20
C SER A 28 17.25 -25.68 10.77
N GLY A 29 18.07 -24.71 10.38
CA GLY A 29 19.45 -24.90 9.99
C GLY A 29 20.28 -25.32 11.21
N PRO A 30 21.35 -26.11 11.03
CA PRO A 30 22.23 -26.41 12.14
C PRO A 30 22.84 -25.10 12.66
N SER A 31 22.98 -25.01 13.98
CA SER A 31 23.64 -23.93 14.71
C SER A 31 24.86 -23.40 13.96
N ALA A 32 24.97 -22.08 13.81
CA ALA A 32 26.11 -21.46 13.17
C ALA A 32 27.43 -22.00 13.78
N PRO A 33 28.37 -22.51 12.97
CA PRO A 33 29.63 -22.98 13.51
C PRO A 33 30.41 -21.78 14.06
N SER A 34 31.03 -21.95 15.23
CA SER A 34 31.90 -20.94 15.86
C SER A 34 32.87 -20.32 14.84
N THR A 35 32.96 -18.99 14.84
CA THR A 35 33.66 -18.10 13.89
C THR A 35 35.17 -18.35 13.68
N GLY A 36 35.76 -19.39 14.27
CA GLY A 36 37.20 -19.66 14.23
C GLY A 36 37.77 -20.23 12.92
N SER A 37 36.94 -20.79 12.01
CA SER A 37 37.44 -21.48 10.79
C SER A 37 36.78 -21.04 9.48
N ILE A 38 35.81 -20.13 9.50
CA ILE A 38 35.00 -19.76 8.33
C ILE A 38 35.76 -18.80 7.39
N GLY A 39 36.65 -17.98 7.96
CA GLY A 39 37.51 -17.05 7.22
C GLY A 39 38.57 -17.70 6.31
N GLN A 40 38.65 -19.03 6.21
CA GLN A 40 39.60 -19.74 5.34
C GLN A 40 38.93 -20.50 4.18
N SER A 41 37.59 -20.48 4.08
CA SER A 41 36.88 -21.12 2.98
C SER A 41 37.14 -20.39 1.65
N PRO A 42 37.53 -21.10 0.57
CA PRO A 42 37.71 -20.49 -0.75
C PRO A 42 36.46 -19.77 -1.27
N VAL A 43 35.27 -20.26 -0.90
CA VAL A 43 33.98 -19.64 -1.27
C VAL A 43 33.79 -18.31 -0.54
N VAL A 44 34.05 -18.29 0.77
CA VAL A 44 33.94 -17.08 1.59
C VAL A 44 34.99 -16.06 1.17
N GLN A 45 36.22 -16.49 0.86
CA GLN A 45 37.26 -15.62 0.35
C GLN A 45 36.91 -15.03 -1.03
N ALA A 46 36.32 -15.82 -1.93
CA ALA A 46 35.84 -15.32 -3.22
C ALA A 46 34.70 -14.29 -3.04
N PHE A 47 33.79 -14.54 -2.11
CA PHE A 47 32.71 -13.60 -1.76
C PHE A 47 33.25 -12.28 -1.19
N LEU A 48 34.12 -12.34 -0.18
CA LEU A 48 34.74 -11.15 0.41
C LEU A 48 35.57 -10.38 -0.61
N LEU A 49 36.24 -11.08 -1.53
CA LEU A 49 36.95 -10.44 -2.65
C LEU A 49 35.98 -9.71 -3.58
N ARG A 50 34.81 -10.29 -3.89
CA ARG A 50 33.78 -9.59 -4.68
C ARG A 50 33.25 -8.35 -3.98
N LEU A 51 32.99 -8.41 -2.67
CA LEU A 51 32.61 -7.22 -1.91
C LEU A 51 33.71 -6.15 -2.00
N GLN A 52 34.97 -6.53 -1.82
CA GLN A 52 36.09 -5.60 -1.95
C GLN A 52 36.20 -4.99 -3.36
N GLU A 53 35.99 -5.77 -4.42
CA GLU A 53 35.95 -5.28 -5.81
C GLU A 53 34.81 -4.29 -6.05
N LEU A 54 33.67 -4.47 -5.37
CA LEU A 54 32.54 -3.54 -5.37
C LEU A 54 32.75 -2.33 -4.44
N GLY A 55 33.83 -2.34 -3.65
CA GLY A 55 34.13 -1.32 -2.65
C GLY A 55 33.21 -1.39 -1.43
N MET A 56 32.64 -2.56 -1.16
CA MET A 56 31.74 -2.81 -0.04
C MET A 56 32.48 -3.27 1.22
N SER A 57 31.98 -2.86 2.38
CA SER A 57 32.39 -3.38 3.70
C SER A 57 31.37 -4.41 4.18
N TYR A 58 31.82 -5.58 4.65
CA TYR A 58 30.95 -6.57 5.29
C TYR A 58 30.89 -6.40 6.82
N ARG A 59 29.70 -6.49 7.40
CA ARG A 59 29.40 -6.38 8.83
C ARG A 59 28.44 -7.51 9.26
N PRO A 60 28.95 -8.70 9.58
CA PRO A 60 28.14 -9.78 10.14
C PRO A 60 27.90 -9.59 11.64
N GLY A 61 26.67 -9.82 12.08
CA GLY A 61 26.28 -10.08 13.45
C GLY A 61 26.36 -11.57 13.80
N THR A 62 25.57 -11.98 14.79
CA THR A 62 25.58 -13.26 15.48
C THR A 62 24.15 -13.76 15.69
N ASP A 63 23.98 -14.82 16.49
CA ASP A 63 22.65 -15.34 16.82
C ASP A 63 21.98 -14.59 18.01
N GLY A 64 22.44 -13.39 18.34
CA GLY A 64 21.82 -12.60 19.40
C GLY A 64 22.01 -11.11 19.18
N ASP A 65 21.26 -10.31 19.95
CA ASP A 65 21.12 -8.85 19.77
C ASP A 65 22.45 -8.10 19.52
N ASP A 66 22.65 -7.68 18.28
CA ASP A 66 23.85 -7.01 17.79
C ASP A 66 23.62 -5.52 17.51
N ALA A 67 24.71 -4.75 17.60
CA ALA A 67 24.73 -3.33 17.25
C ALA A 67 25.76 -3.09 16.15
N LEU A 68 25.28 -2.96 14.92
CA LEU A 68 26.09 -2.84 13.72
C LEU A 68 26.07 -1.42 13.16
N SER A 69 27.24 -0.91 12.78
CA SER A 69 27.35 0.38 12.11
C SER A 69 28.19 0.29 10.84
N GLY A 70 27.55 0.60 9.72
CA GLY A 70 28.10 0.65 8.37
C GLY A 70 28.25 2.06 7.86
N TRP A 71 29.34 2.35 7.14
CA TRP A 71 29.43 3.56 6.33
C TRP A 71 28.77 3.28 4.97
N SER A 72 29.05 4.11 3.95
CA SER A 72 28.51 3.84 2.63
C SER A 72 29.01 2.51 2.08
N LYS A 73 28.19 1.87 1.24
CA LYS A 73 28.49 0.57 0.64
C LYS A 73 28.75 -0.50 1.69
N THR A 74 27.89 -0.59 2.70
CA THR A 74 27.98 -1.68 3.68
C THR A 74 27.05 -2.81 3.30
N LEU A 75 27.51 -4.05 3.41
CA LEU A 75 26.64 -5.22 3.58
C LEU A 75 26.59 -5.53 5.07
N ALA A 76 25.45 -5.26 5.70
CA ALA A 76 25.18 -5.59 7.10
C ALA A 76 24.16 -6.73 7.16
N ASP A 77 24.42 -7.67 8.05
CA ASP A 77 23.68 -8.92 8.22
C ASP A 77 23.57 -9.13 9.73
N GLY A 78 22.39 -8.91 10.30
CA GLY A 78 22.13 -8.95 11.74
C GLY A 78 22.23 -10.37 12.29
N GLY A 79 21.46 -11.28 11.70
CA GLY A 79 21.46 -12.70 12.06
C GLY A 79 20.18 -13.07 12.79
N ASP A 80 20.29 -13.79 13.90
CA ASP A 80 19.16 -13.98 14.80
C ASP A 80 19.28 -12.99 15.97
N GLY A 81 18.18 -12.62 16.62
CA GLY A 81 18.17 -11.68 17.74
C GLY A 81 17.54 -10.35 17.35
N ASN A 82 17.38 -9.44 18.31
CA ASN A 82 16.84 -8.12 18.05
C ASN A 82 17.99 -7.15 17.78
N ASP A 83 18.26 -6.87 16.51
CA ASP A 83 19.44 -6.16 16.08
C ASP A 83 19.18 -4.67 15.90
N THR A 84 20.24 -3.88 16.04
CA THR A 84 20.25 -2.46 15.69
C THR A 84 21.31 -2.22 14.63
N ILE A 85 20.87 -1.87 13.42
CA ILE A 85 21.75 -1.67 12.27
C ILE A 85 21.61 -0.25 11.73
N ASP A 86 22.68 0.53 11.79
CA ASP A 86 22.78 1.84 11.15
C ASP A 86 23.77 1.78 9.97
N ALA A 87 23.29 1.84 8.74
CA ALA A 87 24.10 1.81 7.52
C ALA A 87 23.91 3.07 6.68
N TRP A 88 24.98 3.65 6.12
CA TRP A 88 24.86 4.85 5.28
C TRP A 88 24.48 4.49 3.83
N SER A 89 24.70 5.39 2.88
CA SER A 89 24.22 5.26 1.50
C SER A 89 24.72 3.99 0.80
N ASP A 90 23.97 3.56 -0.21
CA ASP A 90 24.33 2.46 -1.10
C ASP A 90 24.60 1.14 -0.36
N SER A 91 23.91 0.91 0.76
CA SER A 91 24.11 -0.25 1.62
C SER A 91 23.06 -1.32 1.37
N VAL A 92 23.39 -2.55 1.75
CA VAL A 92 22.45 -3.67 1.85
C VAL A 92 22.38 -4.05 3.33
N VAL A 93 21.19 -4.04 3.89
CA VAL A 93 20.92 -4.37 5.29
C VAL A 93 19.93 -5.54 5.32
N ASP A 94 20.30 -6.63 5.98
CA ASP A 94 19.41 -7.76 6.33
C ASP A 94 19.37 -7.80 7.86
N GLY A 95 18.18 -7.57 8.44
CA GLY A 95 17.94 -7.66 9.88
C GLY A 95 18.05 -9.12 10.32
N GLY A 96 17.22 -9.96 9.74
CA GLY A 96 17.31 -11.40 9.88
C GLY A 96 16.10 -11.96 10.62
N ALA A 97 16.30 -12.59 11.76
CA ALA A 97 15.20 -13.10 12.58
C ALA A 97 15.19 -12.42 13.95
N GLY A 98 14.09 -11.77 14.30
CA GLY A 98 13.93 -10.98 15.51
C GLY A 98 13.19 -9.69 15.21
N SER A 99 13.03 -8.85 16.22
CA SER A 99 12.45 -7.52 16.06
C SER A 99 13.57 -6.50 15.97
N ASP A 100 13.89 -6.10 14.75
CA ASP A 100 15.07 -5.31 14.42
C ASP A 100 14.78 -3.82 14.33
N THR A 101 15.84 -3.02 14.48
CA THR A 101 15.82 -1.58 14.23
C THR A 101 16.85 -1.25 13.16
N LEU A 102 16.35 -0.96 11.95
CA LEU A 102 17.16 -0.81 10.75
C LEU A 102 17.09 0.63 10.24
N ARG A 103 18.25 1.26 10.03
CA ARG A 103 18.36 2.57 9.38
C ARG A 103 19.31 2.53 8.22
N ALA A 104 18.82 2.91 7.05
CA ALA A 104 19.64 2.97 5.85
C ALA A 104 19.48 4.28 5.08
N TRP A 105 20.58 4.95 4.75
CA TRP A 105 20.54 6.19 3.97
C TRP A 105 20.29 5.92 2.49
N SER A 106 20.34 6.97 1.67
CA SER A 106 19.94 6.92 0.27
C SER A 106 20.53 5.78 -0.55
N GLY A 107 19.75 5.23 -1.48
CA GLY A 107 20.23 4.20 -2.40
C GLY A 107 20.40 2.82 -1.78
N SER A 108 19.78 2.55 -0.63
CA SER A 108 19.99 1.30 0.10
C SER A 108 18.90 0.27 -0.18
N ALA A 109 19.23 -1.01 -0.02
CA ALA A 109 18.28 -2.10 0.04
C ALA A 109 18.19 -2.60 1.48
N VAL A 110 16.99 -2.68 2.04
CA VAL A 110 16.75 -3.11 3.42
C VAL A 110 15.75 -4.26 3.43
N TYR A 111 16.13 -5.32 4.12
CA TYR A 111 15.32 -6.50 4.39
C TYR A 111 15.14 -6.57 5.91
N GLY A 112 13.91 -6.50 6.41
CA GLY A 112 13.60 -6.66 7.83
C GLY A 112 13.81 -8.11 8.23
N GLY A 113 13.02 -9.00 7.62
CA GLY A 113 13.16 -10.43 7.77
C GLY A 113 11.96 -11.00 8.51
N ALA A 114 12.18 -11.73 9.60
CA ALA A 114 11.09 -12.30 10.38
C ALA A 114 11.04 -11.67 11.77
N GLY A 115 9.86 -11.21 12.19
CA GLY A 115 9.64 -10.50 13.45
C GLY A 115 9.16 -9.08 13.18
N ASN A 116 8.80 -8.35 14.23
CA ASN A 116 8.22 -7.02 14.06
C ASN A 116 9.32 -5.97 14.01
N ASP A 117 9.58 -5.42 12.84
CA ASP A 117 10.74 -4.57 12.57
C ASP A 117 10.41 -3.08 12.55
N GLN A 118 11.41 -2.28 12.87
CA GLN A 118 11.38 -0.83 12.71
C GLN A 118 12.40 -0.40 11.66
N ILE A 119 11.90 0.08 10.51
CA ILE A 119 12.71 0.39 9.34
C ILE A 119 12.59 1.86 8.98
N ASP A 120 13.70 2.59 9.01
CA ASP A 120 13.80 3.97 8.53
C ASP A 120 14.75 4.04 7.31
N VAL A 121 14.23 4.36 6.12
CA VAL A 121 15.05 4.45 4.88
C VAL A 121 14.90 5.75 4.12
N TRP A 122 16.03 6.35 3.76
CA TRP A 122 16.06 7.60 3.00
C TRP A 122 15.89 7.38 1.50
N SER A 123 16.06 8.45 0.72
CA SER A 123 15.66 8.49 -0.68
C SER A 123 16.23 7.37 -1.55
N ASP A 124 15.50 7.02 -2.61
CA ASP A 124 15.99 6.11 -3.65
C ASP A 124 16.31 4.69 -3.11
N SER A 125 15.58 4.26 -2.07
CA SER A 125 15.81 2.98 -1.41
C SER A 125 14.78 1.92 -1.82
N ALA A 126 15.05 0.67 -1.48
CA ALA A 126 14.12 -0.44 -1.58
C ALA A 126 13.99 -1.12 -0.21
N VAL A 127 12.76 -1.44 0.19
CA VAL A 127 12.43 -2.11 1.46
C VAL A 127 11.57 -3.33 1.18
N ASP A 128 11.91 -4.40 1.87
CA ASP A 128 11.11 -5.62 2.05
C ASP A 128 11.06 -5.86 3.57
N ALA A 129 9.95 -5.52 4.22
CA ALA A 129 9.90 -5.57 5.69
C ALA A 129 9.81 -7.02 6.18
N GLY A 130 8.97 -7.83 5.55
CA GLY A 130 9.05 -9.29 5.63
C GLY A 130 7.87 -9.91 6.36
N ASP A 131 8.12 -10.87 7.26
CA ASP A 131 7.09 -11.48 8.09
C ASP A 131 7.04 -10.76 9.45
N GLY A 132 5.92 -10.20 9.86
CA GLY A 132 5.79 -9.49 11.13
C GLY A 132 4.80 -8.33 11.04
N ASP A 133 4.43 -7.74 12.17
CA ASP A 133 3.73 -6.45 12.15
C ASP A 133 4.80 -5.33 12.13
N ASP A 134 5.15 -4.83 10.95
CA ASP A 134 6.30 -3.95 10.74
C ASP A 134 5.95 -2.45 10.77
N MET A 135 6.96 -1.64 11.02
CA MET A 135 6.88 -0.18 11.02
C MET A 135 7.90 0.41 10.07
N VAL A 136 7.45 0.88 8.90
CA VAL A 136 8.33 1.42 7.85
C VAL A 136 8.13 2.92 7.67
N ARG A 137 9.23 3.68 7.69
CA ARG A 137 9.29 5.08 7.25
C ARG A 137 10.20 5.20 6.03
N ALA A 138 9.58 5.44 4.88
CA ALA A 138 10.22 5.48 3.58
C ALA A 138 10.21 6.90 2.99
N TRP A 139 11.36 7.57 2.95
CA TRP A 139 11.46 8.88 2.33
C TRP A 139 11.66 8.77 0.81
N SER A 140 11.17 9.79 0.08
CA SER A 140 11.34 10.10 -1.36
C SER A 140 11.80 8.98 -2.30
N ASN A 141 10.98 8.65 -3.31
CA ASN A 141 11.34 7.72 -4.38
C ASN A 141 11.79 6.35 -3.85
N THR A 142 11.11 5.87 -2.82
CA THR A 142 11.38 4.55 -2.21
C THR A 142 10.31 3.55 -2.63
N VAL A 143 10.74 2.31 -2.80
CA VAL A 143 9.86 1.17 -3.05
C VAL A 143 9.78 0.36 -1.77
N THR A 144 8.58 0.14 -1.24
CA THR A 144 8.35 -0.55 0.03
C THR A 144 7.36 -1.69 -0.18
N MET A 145 7.72 -2.87 0.30
CA MET A 145 6.80 -3.98 0.54
C MET A 145 6.71 -4.17 2.06
N GLY A 146 5.49 -4.20 2.60
CA GLY A 146 5.24 -4.58 4.00
C GLY A 146 5.53 -6.06 4.18
N GLY A 147 4.73 -6.91 3.51
CA GLY A 147 4.97 -8.35 3.50
C GLY A 147 3.81 -9.07 4.15
N ALA A 148 4.05 -9.88 5.17
CA ALA A 148 3.00 -10.61 5.88
C ALA A 148 2.87 -10.12 7.31
N GLY A 149 1.67 -9.66 7.69
CA GLY A 149 1.38 -9.10 9.00
C GLY A 149 0.60 -7.80 8.86
N ASN A 150 0.30 -7.13 9.96
CA ASN A 150 -0.44 -5.86 9.94
C ASN A 150 0.57 -4.71 10.01
N ASP A 151 0.98 -4.22 8.86
CA ASP A 151 2.08 -3.28 8.73
C ASP A 151 1.63 -1.83 8.90
N THR A 152 2.54 -0.98 9.37
CA THR A 152 2.36 0.47 9.41
C THR A 152 3.40 1.13 8.54
N ILE A 153 2.99 1.64 7.38
CA ILE A 153 3.88 2.19 6.37
C ILE A 153 3.59 3.67 6.16
N SER A 154 4.62 4.50 6.32
CA SER A 154 4.59 5.91 5.97
C SER A 154 5.59 6.19 4.86
N ALA A 155 5.11 6.60 3.68
CA ALA A 155 5.96 6.85 2.51
C ALA A 155 5.75 8.23 1.89
N TRP A 156 6.83 8.95 1.65
CA TRP A 156 6.79 10.33 1.13
C TRP A 156 7.28 10.42 -0.31
N SER A 157 6.66 11.29 -1.10
CA SER A 157 7.16 11.82 -2.37
C SER A 157 7.54 10.78 -3.42
N GLU A 158 6.65 10.56 -4.39
CA GLU A 158 6.89 9.66 -5.53
C GLU A 158 7.28 8.22 -5.10
N SER A 159 6.85 7.79 -3.92
CA SER A 159 7.14 6.46 -3.41
C SER A 159 6.10 5.44 -3.92
N LEU A 160 6.46 4.17 -3.84
CA LEU A 160 5.62 3.04 -4.21
C LEU A 160 5.53 2.10 -3.01
N VAL A 161 4.32 1.84 -2.54
CA VAL A 161 4.04 1.00 -1.38
C VAL A 161 3.11 -0.14 -1.77
N ASP A 162 3.44 -1.33 -1.32
CA ASP A 162 2.58 -2.52 -1.31
C ASP A 162 2.52 -3.02 0.14
N GLY A 163 1.33 -3.04 0.75
CA GLY A 163 1.14 -3.50 2.13
C GLY A 163 1.41 -5.00 2.24
N GLY A 164 0.77 -5.77 1.36
CA GLY A 164 0.99 -7.20 1.25
C GLY A 164 -0.19 -7.97 1.82
N ALA A 165 0.04 -8.84 2.80
CA ALA A 165 -0.99 -9.66 3.41
C ALA A 165 -1.17 -9.29 4.88
N GLY A 166 -2.39 -8.92 5.27
CA GLY A 166 -2.76 -8.50 6.61
C GLY A 166 -3.56 -7.21 6.57
N ASN A 167 -3.90 -6.64 7.72
CA ASN A 167 -4.68 -5.40 7.76
C ASN A 167 -3.72 -4.22 7.93
N ASP A 168 -3.31 -3.62 6.83
CA ASP A 168 -2.23 -2.64 6.80
C ASP A 168 -2.73 -1.23 7.06
N THR A 169 -1.86 -0.40 7.64
CA THR A 169 -2.08 1.04 7.81
C THR A 169 -1.05 1.79 6.97
N ILE A 170 -1.50 2.32 5.84
CA ILE A 170 -0.64 2.96 4.85
C ILE A 170 -0.93 4.46 4.77
N SER A 171 0.11 5.28 4.90
CA SER A 171 0.01 6.72 4.68
C SER A 171 1.02 7.15 3.61
N VAL A 172 0.52 7.72 2.52
CA VAL A 172 1.34 8.17 1.39
C VAL A 172 1.10 9.64 1.04
N TRP A 173 2.16 10.31 0.58
CA TRP A 173 2.11 11.73 0.22
C TRP A 173 2.78 12.02 -1.12
N SER A 174 2.35 13.11 -1.77
CA SER A 174 3.01 13.73 -2.92
C SER A 174 3.22 12.76 -4.10
N ASP A 175 2.14 12.45 -4.81
CA ASP A 175 2.13 11.63 -6.04
C ASP A 175 2.67 10.20 -5.86
N SER A 176 2.66 9.71 -4.63
CA SER A 176 3.01 8.32 -4.30
C SER A 176 1.90 7.35 -4.72
N ARG A 177 2.25 6.07 -4.84
CA ARG A 177 1.31 4.98 -5.13
C ARG A 177 1.25 4.02 -3.95
N ALA A 178 0.06 3.58 -3.59
CA ALA A 178 -0.17 2.62 -2.52
C ALA A 178 -1.10 1.50 -3.00
N TYR A 179 -0.77 0.28 -2.63
CA TYR A 179 -1.58 -0.92 -2.76
C TYR A 179 -1.70 -1.49 -1.34
N GLY A 180 -2.93 -1.73 -0.86
CA GLY A 180 -3.17 -2.35 0.45
C GLY A 180 -2.78 -3.84 0.40
N GLY A 181 -3.47 -4.59 -0.44
CA GLY A 181 -3.17 -6.00 -0.71
C GLY A 181 -4.31 -6.91 -0.25
N ASP A 182 -3.98 -7.99 0.43
CA ASP A 182 -4.96 -8.90 1.02
C ASP A 182 -5.24 -8.48 2.48
N GLY A 183 -6.48 -8.14 2.83
CA GLY A 183 -6.88 -7.79 4.19
C GLY A 183 -7.76 -6.54 4.22
N ASN A 184 -8.12 -6.08 5.40
CA ASN A 184 -8.93 -4.88 5.57
C ASN A 184 -8.02 -3.69 5.88
N ASP A 185 -7.63 -2.96 4.85
CA ASP A 185 -6.58 -1.95 4.92
C ASP A 185 -7.11 -0.57 5.27
N SER A 186 -6.25 0.25 5.85
CA SER A 186 -6.49 1.67 6.10
C SER A 186 -5.47 2.52 5.36
N ILE A 187 -5.91 3.18 4.29
CA ILE A 187 -5.01 3.93 3.40
C ILE A 187 -5.35 5.42 3.39
N SER A 188 -4.33 6.26 3.59
CA SER A 188 -4.45 7.72 3.47
C SER A 188 -3.53 8.26 2.38
N ALA A 189 -4.11 8.85 1.34
CA ALA A 189 -3.42 9.51 0.23
C ALA A 189 -3.98 10.91 -0.01
N LEU A 190 -3.33 11.91 0.58
CA LEU A 190 -3.90 13.26 0.69
C LEU A 190 -3.42 14.24 -0.39
N VAL A 191 -2.45 13.86 -1.22
CA VAL A 191 -1.82 14.76 -2.20
C VAL A 191 -1.45 14.00 -3.47
N GLY A 192 -2.43 13.81 -4.36
CA GLY A 192 -2.22 13.19 -5.66
C GLY A 192 -1.71 11.74 -5.57
N GLY A 193 -1.67 11.07 -6.72
CA GLY A 193 -1.18 9.69 -6.81
C GLY A 193 -2.28 8.67 -7.14
N TYR A 194 -2.01 7.42 -6.75
CA TYR A 194 -2.88 6.28 -7.02
C TYR A 194 -2.98 5.40 -5.77
N VAL A 195 -4.19 4.97 -5.43
CA VAL A 195 -4.45 4.04 -4.33
C VAL A 195 -5.36 2.92 -4.79
N GLU A 196 -5.05 1.70 -4.36
CA GLU A 196 -5.89 0.53 -4.49
C GLU A 196 -5.91 -0.18 -3.14
N GLY A 197 -7.10 -0.44 -2.59
CA GLY A 197 -7.25 -1.18 -1.33
C GLY A 197 -6.84 -2.63 -1.53
N GLY A 198 -7.54 -3.35 -2.40
CA GLY A 198 -7.17 -4.71 -2.80
C GLY A 198 -8.30 -5.67 -2.50
N ALA A 199 -8.03 -6.72 -1.73
CA ALA A 199 -9.04 -7.70 -1.34
C ALA A 199 -9.36 -7.57 0.14
N GLY A 200 -10.60 -7.25 0.48
CA GLY A 200 -11.07 -7.08 1.86
C GLY A 200 -11.94 -5.84 1.99
N ASP A 201 -12.38 -5.53 3.20
CA ASP A 201 -13.22 -4.37 3.45
C ASP A 201 -12.33 -3.17 3.84
N ASP A 202 -11.94 -2.36 2.86
CA ASP A 202 -10.93 -1.32 3.01
C ASP A 202 -11.51 0.04 3.44
N THR A 203 -10.68 0.85 4.10
CA THR A 203 -10.98 2.24 4.43
C THR A 203 -9.96 3.18 3.81
N ILE A 204 -10.38 3.93 2.79
CA ILE A 204 -9.49 4.77 2.00
C ILE A 204 -9.87 6.26 2.10
N ASP A 205 -8.87 7.08 2.37
CA ASP A 205 -8.96 8.54 2.39
C ASP A 205 -8.13 9.14 1.25
N ALA A 206 -8.81 9.55 0.18
CA ALA A 206 -8.22 10.08 -1.04
C ALA A 206 -8.59 11.57 -1.23
N ASP A 207 -7.59 12.44 -1.37
CA ASP A 207 -7.80 13.87 -1.58
C ASP A 207 -6.92 14.43 -2.72
N ASN A 208 -7.26 15.63 -3.17
CA ASN A 208 -6.45 16.47 -4.05
C ASN A 208 -6.00 15.80 -5.37
N GLY A 209 -6.97 15.26 -6.11
CA GLY A 209 -6.74 14.68 -7.44
C GLY A 209 -6.24 13.24 -7.44
N THR A 210 -6.35 12.54 -6.31
CA THR A 210 -5.96 11.13 -6.18
C THR A 210 -6.90 10.24 -7.00
N ILE A 211 -6.34 9.23 -7.67
CA ILE A 211 -7.10 8.15 -8.28
C ILE A 211 -7.18 7.01 -7.27
N VAL A 212 -8.38 6.52 -6.99
CA VAL A 212 -8.62 5.51 -5.95
C VAL A 212 -9.51 4.38 -6.46
N SER A 213 -9.20 3.14 -6.09
CA SER A 213 -10.05 1.97 -6.20
C SER A 213 -10.15 1.31 -4.82
N GLY A 214 -11.34 0.87 -4.42
CA GLY A 214 -11.49 0.04 -3.23
C GLY A 214 -10.89 -1.34 -3.49
N GLY A 215 -11.35 -1.99 -4.58
CA GLY A 215 -10.92 -3.32 -4.95
C GLY A 215 -12.10 -4.25 -4.76
N THR A 216 -11.87 -5.50 -4.36
CA THR A 216 -12.96 -6.43 -4.03
C THR A 216 -13.28 -6.39 -2.56
N GLY A 217 -14.53 -6.16 -2.19
CA GLY A 217 -14.97 -6.13 -0.80
C GLY A 217 -16.14 -5.20 -0.59
N ASP A 218 -16.46 -4.85 0.65
CA ASP A 218 -17.42 -3.78 0.93
C ASP A 218 -16.66 -2.55 1.48
N ASP A 219 -16.11 -1.74 0.57
CA ASP A 219 -15.16 -0.69 0.91
C ASP A 219 -15.79 0.62 1.41
N THR A 220 -15.02 1.41 2.15
CA THR A 220 -15.37 2.77 2.56
C THR A 220 -14.35 3.77 2.03
N ILE A 221 -14.78 4.62 1.09
CA ILE A 221 -13.91 5.59 0.42
C ILE A 221 -14.37 7.01 0.74
N ARG A 222 -13.49 7.84 1.29
CA ARG A 222 -13.66 9.28 1.34
C ARG A 222 -12.86 9.91 0.22
N ALA A 223 -13.53 10.55 -0.73
CA ALA A 223 -12.90 11.18 -1.88
C ALA A 223 -13.29 12.66 -1.99
N ASP A 224 -12.30 13.54 -2.17
CA ASP A 224 -12.50 14.98 -2.29
C ASP A 224 -11.59 15.66 -3.34
N ARG A 225 -11.88 16.93 -3.66
CA ARG A 225 -11.03 17.87 -4.43
C ARG A 225 -10.45 17.31 -5.73
N GLY A 226 -11.30 16.88 -6.66
CA GLY A 226 -10.83 16.42 -7.97
C GLY A 226 -10.45 14.95 -8.04
N SER A 227 -10.60 14.20 -6.93
CA SER A 227 -10.29 12.78 -6.89
C SER A 227 -11.19 11.97 -7.82
N THR A 228 -10.65 10.89 -8.37
CA THR A 228 -11.36 9.99 -9.27
C THR A 228 -11.45 8.61 -8.62
N ILE A 229 -12.67 8.13 -8.43
CA ILE A 229 -12.92 6.77 -7.95
C ILE A 229 -13.09 5.86 -9.17
N LEU A 230 -12.45 4.70 -9.14
CA LEU A 230 -12.62 3.60 -10.07
C LEU A 230 -13.49 2.55 -9.39
N PHE A 231 -14.50 2.05 -10.11
CA PHE A 231 -15.39 0.99 -9.63
C PHE A 231 -15.70 0.02 -10.77
N ASN A 232 -15.38 -1.25 -10.58
CA ASN A 232 -15.48 -2.32 -11.55
C ASN A 232 -16.48 -3.40 -11.10
N VAL A 233 -16.77 -4.33 -12.01
CA VAL A 233 -17.64 -5.47 -11.71
C VAL A 233 -16.89 -6.43 -10.78
N GLY A 234 -17.53 -6.81 -9.67
CA GLY A 234 -16.94 -7.65 -8.64
C GLY A 234 -16.34 -6.87 -7.48
N ASP A 235 -16.34 -5.54 -7.55
CA ASP A 235 -15.80 -4.69 -6.49
C ASP A 235 -16.66 -4.77 -5.22
N GLY A 236 -17.95 -5.10 -5.33
CA GLY A 236 -18.82 -5.32 -4.17
C GLY A 236 -19.64 -4.09 -3.79
N LYS A 237 -19.83 -3.82 -2.49
CA LYS A 237 -20.83 -2.84 -2.00
C LYS A 237 -20.24 -1.64 -1.28
N ASP A 238 -19.56 -0.80 -2.03
CA ASP A 238 -18.83 0.32 -1.46
C ASP A 238 -19.72 1.44 -0.93
N THR A 239 -19.20 2.15 0.07
CA THR A 239 -19.72 3.41 0.60
C THR A 239 -18.75 4.53 0.30
N ILE A 240 -19.22 5.53 -0.44
CA ILE A 240 -18.41 6.67 -0.87
C ILE A 240 -18.94 7.93 -0.20
N PHE A 241 -18.06 8.62 0.52
CA PHE A 241 -18.27 9.96 1.05
C PHE A 241 -17.59 10.97 0.14
N THR A 242 -18.37 11.90 -0.41
CA THR A 242 -17.82 12.92 -1.31
C THR A 242 -18.42 14.30 -1.05
N ASN A 243 -17.57 15.34 -1.16
CA ASN A 243 -18.02 16.72 -1.06
C ASN A 243 -17.91 17.48 -2.38
N ARG A 244 -16.74 17.57 -3.00
CA ARG A 244 -16.55 18.42 -4.21
C ARG A 244 -15.72 17.76 -5.29
N ASP A 245 -16.19 17.95 -6.53
CA ASP A 245 -15.45 17.68 -7.76
C ASP A 245 -14.93 16.24 -7.85
N VAL A 246 -15.71 15.26 -7.41
CA VAL A 246 -15.37 13.84 -7.56
C VAL A 246 -15.99 13.27 -8.83
N THR A 247 -15.20 12.47 -9.53
CA THR A 247 -15.65 11.67 -10.67
C THR A 247 -15.64 10.20 -10.26
N ILE A 248 -16.73 9.49 -10.53
CA ILE A 248 -16.75 8.03 -10.41
C ILE A 248 -16.70 7.45 -11.82
N LYS A 249 -15.69 6.64 -12.10
CA LYS A 249 -15.53 5.92 -13.36
C LYS A 249 -15.93 4.47 -13.17
N LEU A 250 -16.97 4.09 -13.89
CA LEU A 250 -17.52 2.76 -13.89
C LEU A 250 -16.86 1.92 -14.99
N GLY A 251 -16.40 0.74 -14.61
CA GLY A 251 -15.78 -0.23 -15.49
C GLY A 251 -16.72 -0.82 -16.56
N GLU A 252 -16.18 -1.72 -17.38
CA GLU A 252 -16.95 -2.49 -18.36
C GLU A 252 -17.98 -3.37 -17.63
N GLY A 253 -19.18 -3.50 -18.21
CA GLY A 253 -20.29 -4.24 -17.60
C GLY A 253 -21.34 -3.36 -16.90
N PHE A 254 -20.98 -2.13 -16.53
CA PHE A 254 -21.94 -1.12 -16.06
C PHE A 254 -22.47 -0.26 -17.21
N SER A 255 -23.76 0.04 -17.20
CA SER A 255 -24.39 0.94 -18.17
C SER A 255 -25.57 1.68 -17.55
N ALA A 256 -26.00 2.77 -18.19
CA ALA A 256 -27.21 3.47 -17.74
C ALA A 256 -28.48 2.59 -17.81
N GLU A 257 -28.48 1.54 -18.64
CA GLU A 257 -29.64 0.64 -18.80
C GLU A 257 -29.77 -0.37 -17.66
N ASN A 258 -28.65 -0.79 -17.05
CA ASN A 258 -28.65 -1.73 -15.92
C ASN A 258 -28.47 -1.05 -14.56
N MET A 259 -28.41 0.28 -14.54
CA MET A 259 -28.27 1.11 -13.35
C MET A 259 -29.63 1.45 -12.74
N ASN A 260 -29.78 1.21 -11.45
CA ASN A 260 -30.93 1.63 -10.66
C ASN A 260 -30.47 2.56 -9.54
N VAL A 261 -31.10 3.73 -9.42
CA VAL A 261 -30.76 4.75 -8.43
C VAL A 261 -31.95 5.00 -7.51
N THR A 262 -31.72 4.91 -6.20
CA THR A 262 -32.67 5.35 -5.17
C THR A 262 -32.05 6.42 -4.29
N MET A 263 -32.80 7.48 -3.99
CA MET A 263 -32.36 8.58 -3.14
C MET A 263 -33.06 8.52 -1.78
N SER A 264 -32.29 8.68 -0.70
CA SER A 264 -32.79 8.91 0.66
C SER A 264 -32.05 10.11 1.26
N GLY A 265 -32.67 11.29 1.20
CA GLY A 265 -32.02 12.54 1.63
C GLY A 265 -30.84 12.89 0.73
N ASN A 266 -29.65 13.01 1.32
CA ASN A 266 -28.37 13.25 0.66
C ASN A 266 -27.63 11.97 0.25
N VAL A 267 -28.20 10.79 0.51
CA VAL A 267 -27.58 9.51 0.19
C VAL A 267 -28.24 8.91 -1.05
N ALA A 268 -27.44 8.61 -2.06
CA ALA A 268 -27.84 7.84 -3.23
C ALA A 268 -27.40 6.38 -3.06
N THR A 269 -28.27 5.44 -3.36
CA THR A 269 -27.89 4.04 -3.56
C THR A 269 -27.98 3.77 -5.06
N VAL A 270 -26.84 3.47 -5.66
CA VAL A 270 -26.70 3.09 -7.07
C VAL A 270 -26.41 1.59 -7.09
N SER A 271 -27.29 0.83 -7.73
CA SER A 271 -27.15 -0.63 -7.87
C SER A 271 -27.14 -1.00 -9.33
N PHE A 272 -26.40 -2.07 -9.66
CA PHE A 272 -26.28 -2.56 -11.03
C PHE A 272 -26.77 -4.00 -11.13
N GLY A 273 -27.45 -4.34 -12.21
CA GLY A 273 -27.84 -5.73 -12.51
C GLY A 273 -28.65 -6.39 -11.40
N ASP A 274 -28.14 -7.48 -10.82
CA ASP A 274 -28.77 -8.24 -9.74
C ASP A 274 -28.46 -7.71 -8.33
N GLY A 275 -27.62 -6.67 -8.23
CA GLY A 275 -27.23 -6.03 -6.98
C GLY A 275 -26.03 -6.66 -6.28
N SER A 276 -25.22 -7.48 -6.98
CA SER A 276 -23.89 -7.87 -6.52
C SER A 276 -23.03 -6.65 -6.19
N ASP A 277 -23.03 -5.68 -7.12
CA ASP A 277 -22.24 -4.46 -7.05
C ASP A 277 -23.15 -3.25 -6.77
N LYS A 278 -22.78 -2.44 -5.77
CA LYS A 278 -23.63 -1.36 -5.28
C LYS A 278 -22.82 -0.23 -4.64
N LEU A 279 -22.98 0.99 -5.16
CA LEU A 279 -22.42 2.19 -4.55
C LEU A 279 -23.43 2.88 -3.64
N THR A 280 -23.04 3.13 -2.39
CA THR A 280 -23.76 4.03 -1.46
C THR A 280 -23.03 5.37 -1.43
N LEU A 281 -23.57 6.38 -2.10
CA LEU A 281 -22.95 7.69 -2.24
C LEU A 281 -23.57 8.68 -1.25
N ASP A 282 -22.83 9.10 -0.23
CA ASP A 282 -23.16 10.32 0.50
C ASP A 282 -22.61 11.52 -0.27
N ILE A 283 -23.50 12.18 -1.01
CA ILE A 283 -23.15 13.28 -1.91
C ILE A 283 -23.33 14.66 -1.26
N GLY A 284 -23.75 14.71 0.01
CA GLY A 284 -24.14 15.94 0.68
C GLY A 284 -25.18 16.74 -0.13
N PHE A 285 -24.72 17.81 -0.80
CA PHE A 285 -25.55 18.62 -1.70
C PHE A 285 -24.88 18.89 -3.05
N HIS A 286 -23.79 18.18 -3.35
CA HIS A 286 -23.03 18.38 -4.58
C HIS A 286 -23.32 17.24 -5.57
N PRO A 287 -23.62 17.54 -6.84
CA PRO A 287 -23.79 16.50 -7.84
C PRO A 287 -22.51 15.67 -8.02
N VAL A 288 -22.68 14.38 -8.29
CA VAL A 288 -21.61 13.46 -8.63
C VAL A 288 -21.83 12.95 -10.03
N ASN A 289 -20.78 12.95 -10.85
CA ASN A 289 -20.83 12.41 -12.20
C ASN A 289 -20.31 10.98 -12.22
N LEU A 290 -21.13 10.08 -12.75
CA LEU A 290 -20.77 8.74 -13.14
C LEU A 290 -20.36 8.76 -14.62
N SER A 291 -19.18 8.24 -14.93
CA SER A 291 -18.68 8.07 -16.29
C SER A 291 -18.60 6.58 -16.61
N PHE A 292 -19.28 6.14 -17.66
CA PHE A 292 -19.27 4.75 -18.10
C PHE A 292 -18.16 4.47 -19.11
N ALA A 293 -17.78 3.20 -19.25
CA ALA A 293 -16.75 2.77 -20.20
C ALA A 293 -17.09 3.05 -21.68
N ASP A 294 -18.38 3.17 -22.02
CA ASP A 294 -18.85 3.52 -23.38
C ASP A 294 -18.77 5.03 -23.69
N GLY A 295 -18.34 5.84 -22.71
CA GLY A 295 -18.23 7.29 -22.80
C GLY A 295 -19.52 8.06 -22.48
N SER A 296 -20.61 7.38 -22.17
CA SER A 296 -21.81 8.01 -21.63
C SER A 296 -21.59 8.46 -20.18
N THR A 297 -22.42 9.40 -19.72
CA THR A 297 -22.35 9.90 -18.34
C THR A 297 -23.75 9.98 -17.71
N ALA A 298 -23.80 9.85 -16.39
CA ALA A 298 -25.00 10.10 -15.59
C ALA A 298 -24.66 11.02 -14.41
N GLU A 299 -25.54 11.97 -14.12
CA GLU A 299 -25.39 12.89 -13.00
C GLU A 299 -26.32 12.46 -11.86
N ILE A 300 -25.76 12.21 -10.68
CA ILE A 300 -26.50 11.96 -9.44
C ILE A 300 -26.55 13.26 -8.65
N LYS A 301 -27.75 13.74 -8.33
CA LYS A 301 -27.95 14.99 -7.58
C LYS A 301 -29.18 14.92 -6.69
N VAL A 302 -29.14 15.67 -5.59
CA VAL A 302 -30.30 15.87 -4.72
C VAL A 302 -31.33 16.74 -5.45
N ASP A 303 -32.54 16.21 -5.66
CA ASP A 303 -33.65 17.01 -6.17
C ASP A 303 -34.25 17.86 -5.05
N THR A 304 -33.65 19.03 -4.84
CA THR A 304 -34.07 20.00 -3.83
C THR A 304 -35.48 20.54 -4.06
N PHE A 305 -36.02 20.50 -5.29
CA PHE A 305 -37.36 21.01 -5.60
C PHE A 305 -38.47 20.01 -5.30
N SER A 306 -38.22 18.71 -5.45
CA SER A 306 -39.17 17.67 -5.06
C SER A 306 -39.38 17.60 -3.55
N ALA A 307 -38.31 17.77 -2.76
CA ALA A 307 -38.38 17.82 -1.30
C ALA A 307 -39.16 19.04 -0.76
N LEU A 308 -39.06 20.20 -1.43
CA LEU A 308 -39.82 21.41 -1.09
C LEU A 308 -41.30 21.33 -1.47
N ARG A 309 -41.65 20.67 -2.58
CA ARG A 309 -43.05 20.45 -2.98
C ARG A 309 -43.79 19.49 -2.06
N ALA A 310 -43.11 18.49 -1.50
CA ALA A 310 -43.69 17.60 -0.49
C ALA A 310 -44.07 18.36 0.81
N ARG A 311 -43.25 19.33 1.23
CA ARG A 311 -43.53 20.19 2.40
C ARG A 311 -44.57 21.28 2.14
N SER A 312 -44.66 21.82 0.93
CA SER A 312 -45.66 22.85 0.61
C SER A 312 -47.07 22.29 0.39
N GLY A 313 -47.20 20.98 0.14
CA GLY A 313 -48.49 20.28 0.09
C GLY A 313 -49.20 20.11 1.44
N GLU A 314 -48.50 20.29 2.56
CA GLU A 314 -49.06 20.16 3.92
C GLU A 314 -49.52 21.50 4.55
N MET A 315 -49.17 22.66 3.95
CA MET A 315 -49.73 23.94 4.38
C MET A 315 -51.05 24.24 3.65
N LYS A 316 -52.14 23.62 4.11
CA LYS A 316 -53.47 24.23 3.95
C LYS A 316 -53.55 25.43 4.90
N LEU A 317 -53.36 26.64 4.36
CA LEU A 317 -53.81 27.86 5.02
C LEU A 317 -55.35 27.83 5.06
N ALA A 318 -55.89 27.71 6.27
CA ALA A 318 -57.28 28.01 6.60
C ALA A 318 -57.45 29.51 6.87
#